data_AF-A0A925P7A1-F1
#
_entry.id   AF-A0A925P7A1-F1
#
_cell.length_a   1.000
_cell.length_b   1.000
_cell.length_c   1.000
_cell.angle_alpha   90.00
_cell.angle_beta   90.00
_cell.angle_gamma   90.00
#
_symmetry.space_group_name_H-M   'P 1'
#
loop_
_entity.id
_entity.type
_entity.pdbx_description
1 polymer ?
#
loop_
_entity_poly.entity_id
_entity_poly.type
_entity_poly.pdbx_seq_one_letter_code
_entity_poly.pdbx_strand_id
1 'polypeptide(L)'
;MTYDPNAAPDAAQWLALGEDERMRLVCSYYESVGTPSADLQVHVAVQPVVETYLAMGVVAASRALDRLLAEGLTRHEATNAIGNVLESFSG
;
A
#
# COMPACT_ATOMS: atom_id res chain seq x y z
N MET A 1 5.80 14.24 2.47
CA MET A 1 4.34 14.04 2.35
C MET A 1 3.84 13.28 3.56
N THR A 2 2.56 13.43 3.94
CA THR A 2 1.92 12.58 4.96
C THR A 2 1.27 11.41 4.25
N TYR A 3 1.51 10.18 4.72
CA TYR A 3 0.87 8.99 4.16
C TYR A 3 -0.46 8.73 4.86
N ASP A 4 -1.50 8.49 4.07
CA ASP A 4 -2.81 8.04 4.50
C ASP A 4 -3.21 6.89 3.57
N PRO A 5 -3.38 5.66 4.06
CA PRO A 5 -3.71 4.52 3.21
C PRO A 5 -5.11 4.58 2.60
N ASN A 6 -5.98 5.48 3.10
CA ASN A 6 -7.30 5.71 2.53
C ASN A 6 -7.31 6.77 1.43
N ALA A 7 -6.21 7.50 1.24
CA ALA A 7 -6.04 8.48 0.18
C ALA A 7 -4.96 8.03 -0.79
N ALA A 8 -5.18 8.21 -2.10
CA ALA A 8 -4.12 7.95 -3.06
C ALA A 8 -2.97 8.95 -2.85
N PRO A 9 -1.71 8.50 -2.73
CA PRO A 9 -0.58 9.41 -2.72
C PRO A 9 -0.46 10.13 -4.07
N ASP A 10 0.09 11.34 -4.08
CA ASP A 10 0.47 11.99 -5.33
C ASP A 10 1.52 11.13 -6.05
N ALA A 11 1.22 10.71 -7.29
CA ALA A 11 2.04 9.74 -8.00
C ALA A 11 3.46 10.25 -8.27
N ALA A 12 3.62 11.54 -8.63
CA ALA A 12 4.93 12.10 -8.92
C ALA A 12 5.78 12.21 -7.66
N GLN A 13 5.19 12.68 -6.55
CA GLN A 13 5.87 12.74 -5.26
C GLN A 13 6.23 11.36 -4.74
N TRP A 14 5.32 10.39 -4.87
CA TRP A 14 5.54 9.02 -4.42
C TRP A 14 6.67 8.33 -5.16
N LEU A 15 6.70 8.45 -6.49
CA LEU A 15 7.73 7.84 -7.33
C LEU A 15 9.10 8.52 -7.22
N ALA A 16 9.15 9.76 -6.73
CA ALA A 16 10.41 10.46 -6.44
C ALA A 16 11.09 9.96 -5.16
N LEU A 17 10.38 9.27 -4.28
CA LEU A 17 10.92 8.74 -3.02
C LEU A 17 11.73 7.46 -3.25
N GLY A 18 12.77 7.27 -2.43
CA GLY A 18 13.44 5.98 -2.30
C GLY A 18 12.52 4.90 -1.71
N GLU A 19 12.90 3.64 -1.84
CA GLU A 19 12.16 2.52 -1.24
C GLU A 19 12.10 2.65 0.29
N ASP A 20 13.24 2.92 0.93
CA ASP A 20 13.34 3.13 2.39
C ASP A 20 12.52 4.32 2.89
N GLU A 21 12.33 5.34 2.06
CA GLU A 21 11.49 6.50 2.39
C GLU A 21 10.01 6.14 2.34
N ARG A 22 9.57 5.42 1.30
CA ARG A 22 8.20 4.91 1.20
C ARG A 22 7.89 3.96 2.35
N MET A 23 8.82 3.05 2.68
CA MET A 23 8.68 2.14 3.82
C MET A 23 8.51 2.91 5.14
N ARG A 24 9.37 3.90 5.39
CA ARG A 24 9.26 4.74 6.60
C ARG A 24 7.93 5.46 6.71
N LEU A 25 7.41 6.02 5.60
CA LEU A 25 6.11 6.69 5.60
C LEU A 25 4.97 5.76 5.99
N VAL A 26 4.95 4.53 5.46
CA VAL A 26 3.94 3.54 5.79
C VAL A 26 4.10 3.06 7.24
N CYS A 27 5.32 2.76 7.70
CA CYS A 27 5.58 2.38 9.08
C CYS A 27 5.13 3.46 10.08
N SER A 28 5.45 4.73 9.81
CA SER A 28 5.05 5.85 10.68
C SER A 28 3.53 5.99 10.79
N TYR A 29 2.76 5.68 9.73
CA TYR A 29 1.30 5.62 9.82
C TYR A 29 0.86 4.56 10.83
N TYR A 30 1.35 3.33 10.72
CA TYR A 30 0.97 2.21 11.60
C TYR A 30 1.39 2.43 13.06
N GLU A 31 2.55 3.04 13.28
CA GLU A 31 3.01 3.48 14.60
C GLU A 31 2.03 4.51 15.19
N SER A 32 1.57 5.48 14.39
CA SER A 32 0.67 6.54 14.85
C SER A 32 -0.73 6.05 15.25
N VAL A 33 -1.20 4.96 14.65
CA VAL A 33 -2.52 4.35 14.96
C VAL A 33 -2.42 3.18 15.96
N GLY A 34 -1.24 2.89 16.50
CA GLY A 34 -1.03 1.94 17.60
C GLY A 34 -1.20 0.46 17.24
N THR A 35 -0.93 0.07 15.98
CA THR A 35 -1.10 -1.34 15.55
C THR A 35 0.12 -2.18 15.98
N PRO A 36 -0.03 -3.42 16.53
CA PRO A 36 1.08 -4.19 17.11
C PRO A 36 2.16 -4.64 16.10
N SER A 37 3.42 -4.31 16.37
CA SER A 37 4.55 -4.31 15.42
C SER A 37 5.14 -5.67 14.99
N ALA A 38 4.80 -6.77 15.65
CA ALA A 38 5.54 -8.04 15.47
C ALA A 38 5.13 -8.83 14.21
N ASP A 39 3.83 -8.85 13.86
CA ASP A 39 3.33 -9.46 12.62
C ASP A 39 3.19 -8.44 11.47
N LEU A 40 3.29 -7.14 11.79
CA LEU A 40 3.12 -6.05 10.84
C LEU A 40 4.28 -5.93 9.85
N GLN A 41 5.53 -6.17 10.21
CA GLN A 41 6.63 -5.84 9.27
C GLN A 41 6.57 -6.61 7.94
N VAL A 42 6.04 -7.84 7.96
CA VAL A 42 5.82 -8.61 6.72
C VAL A 42 4.60 -8.07 5.97
N HIS A 43 3.45 -7.91 6.65
CA HIS A 43 2.21 -7.41 6.04
C HIS A 43 2.24 -5.93 5.61
N VAL A 44 3.08 -5.11 6.24
CA VAL A 44 3.25 -3.67 5.96
C VAL A 44 4.21 -3.44 4.80
N ALA A 45 5.18 -4.36 4.59
CA ALA A 45 6.20 -4.20 3.56
C ALA A 45 5.64 -4.25 2.14
N VAL A 46 4.50 -4.90 1.92
CA VAL A 46 3.90 -5.01 0.59
C VAL A 46 3.13 -3.76 0.17
N GLN A 47 2.69 -2.95 1.12
CA GLN A 47 1.86 -1.78 0.86
C GLN A 47 2.61 -0.69 0.07
N PRO A 48 3.88 -0.36 0.36
CA PRO A 48 4.71 0.48 -0.51
C PRO A 48 4.82 -0.02 -1.96
N VAL A 49 4.86 -1.34 -2.16
CA VAL A 49 4.96 -1.96 -3.50
C VAL A 49 3.65 -1.76 -4.26
N VAL A 50 2.51 -2.05 -3.63
CA VAL A 50 1.19 -1.85 -4.24
C VAL A 50 0.95 -0.38 -4.59
N GLU A 51 1.27 0.55 -3.69
CA GLU A 51 1.16 1.99 -3.96
C GLU A 51 2.07 2.42 -5.12
N THR A 52 3.25 1.83 -5.23
CA THR A 52 4.16 2.08 -6.36
C THR A 52 3.57 1.57 -7.68
N TYR A 53 2.99 0.37 -7.72
CA TYR A 53 2.31 -0.14 -8.90
C TYR A 53 1.11 0.73 -9.31
N LEU A 54 0.34 1.21 -8.34
CA LEU A 54 -0.76 2.13 -8.59
C LEU A 54 -0.27 3.49 -9.12
N ALA A 55 0.78 4.06 -8.52
CA ALA A 55 1.39 5.31 -8.97
C ALA A 55 2.00 5.22 -10.38
N MET A 56 2.55 4.07 -10.74
CA MET A 56 3.04 3.79 -12.11
C MET A 56 1.92 3.53 -13.12
N GLY A 57 0.67 3.38 -12.68
CA GLY A 57 -0.46 3.05 -13.56
C GLY A 57 -0.43 1.61 -14.06
N VAL A 58 0.11 0.67 -13.28
CA VAL A 58 0.10 -0.76 -13.64
C VAL A 58 -1.34 -1.24 -13.74
N VAL A 59 -1.78 -1.54 -14.97
CA VAL A 59 -3.18 -1.86 -15.31
C VAL A 59 -3.79 -2.94 -14.41
N ALA A 60 -3.02 -3.98 -14.09
CA ALA A 60 -3.50 -5.06 -13.23
C ALA A 60 -3.82 -4.58 -11.80
N ALA A 61 -2.94 -3.76 -11.20
CA ALA A 61 -3.14 -3.20 -9.87
C ALA A 61 -4.31 -2.21 -9.85
N SER A 62 -4.39 -1.31 -10.84
CA SER A 62 -5.50 -0.35 -10.95
C SER A 62 -6.85 -1.04 -11.09
N ARG A 63 -6.95 -2.06 -11.97
CA ARG A 63 -8.20 -2.83 -12.14
C ARG A 63 -8.61 -3.60 -10.90
N ALA A 64 -7.65 -4.18 -10.17
CA ALA A 64 -7.92 -4.88 -8.92
C ALA A 64 -8.44 -3.91 -7.86
N LEU A 65 -7.81 -2.73 -7.74
CA LEU A 65 -8.25 -1.68 -6.84
C LEU A 65 -9.68 -1.22 -7.18
N ASP A 66 -9.94 -0.84 -8.43
CA ASP A 66 -11.27 -0.36 -8.85
C ASP A 66 -12.36 -1.38 -8.55
N ARG A 67 -12.08 -2.66 -8.78
CA ARG A 67 -12.99 -3.76 -8.46
C ARG A 67 -13.27 -3.84 -6.96
N LEU A 68 -12.24 -3.85 -6.12
CA LEU A 68 -12.37 -4.00 -4.67
C LEU A 68 -13.10 -2.80 -4.06
N LEU A 69 -12.83 -1.58 -4.55
CA LEU A 69 -13.58 -0.39 -4.17
C LEU A 69 -15.07 -0.52 -4.55
N ALA A 70 -15.37 -1.04 -5.75
CA ALA A 70 -16.75 -1.29 -6.18
C ALA A 70 -17.45 -2.40 -5.36
N GLU A 71 -16.69 -3.31 -4.75
CA GLU A 71 -17.18 -4.32 -3.80
C GLU A 71 -17.40 -3.76 -2.38
N GLY A 72 -17.06 -2.49 -2.14
CA GLY A 72 -17.32 -1.78 -0.89
C GLY A 72 -16.14 -1.74 0.09
N LEU A 73 -14.96 -2.20 -0.32
CA LEU A 73 -13.75 -2.08 0.49
C LEU A 73 -13.25 -0.63 0.50
N THR A 74 -12.65 -0.23 1.61
CA THR A 74 -11.84 0.98 1.67
C THR A 74 -10.58 0.82 0.81
N ARG A 75 -9.92 1.93 0.44
CA ARG A 75 -8.65 1.88 -0.28
C ARG A 75 -7.60 1.12 0.53
N HIS A 76 -7.54 1.31 1.84
CA HIS A 76 -6.60 0.61 2.71
C HIS A 76 -6.84 -0.90 2.70
N GLU A 77 -8.09 -1.34 2.85
CA GLU A 77 -8.44 -2.77 2.77
C GLU A 77 -8.13 -3.35 1.38
N ALA A 78 -8.41 -2.59 0.32
CA ALA A 78 -8.15 -3.02 -1.05
C ALA A 78 -6.64 -3.14 -1.34
N THR A 79 -5.81 -2.19 -0.90
CA THR A 79 -4.35 -2.26 -1.07
C THR A 79 -3.74 -3.41 -0.27
N ASN A 80 -4.26 -3.69 0.94
CA ASN A 80 -3.87 -4.88 1.71
C ASN A 80 -4.26 -6.18 0.98
N ALA A 81 -5.48 -6.27 0.43
CA ALA A 81 -5.93 -7.46 -0.28
C ALA A 81 -5.08 -7.75 -1.53
N ILE A 82 -4.70 -6.72 -2.30
CA ILE A 82 -3.78 -6.84 -3.44
C ILE A 82 -2.40 -7.31 -2.95
N GLY A 83 -1.93 -6.74 -1.84
CA GLY A 83 -0.66 -7.10 -1.20
C GLY A 83 -0.57 -8.56 -0.79
N ASN A 84 -1.60 -9.08 -0.10
CA ASN A 84 -1.65 -10.47 0.35
C ASN A 84 -1.52 -11.47 -0.80
N VAL A 85 -2.04 -11.14 -1.99
CA VAL A 85 -1.89 -11.97 -3.20
C VAL A 85 -0.42 -12.00 -3.64
N LEU A 86 0.28 -10.86 -3.65
CA LEU A 86 1.69 -10.78 -4.02
C LEU A 86 2.58 -11.57 -3.06
N GLU A 87 2.31 -11.49 -1.76
CA GLU A 87 3.01 -12.28 -0.73
C GLU A 87 2.80 -13.79 -0.95
N SER A 88 1.58 -14.20 -1.27
CA SER A 88 1.22 -15.61 -1.50
C SER A 88 1.91 -16.25 -2.71
N PHE A 89 2.43 -15.45 -3.66
CA PHE A 89 3.20 -15.92 -4.83
C PHE A 89 4.72 -15.82 -4.65
N SER A 90 5.18 -15.26 -3.53
CA SER A 90 6.61 -15.07 -3.24
C SER A 90 7.17 -16.15 -2.30
N GLY A 91 6.35 -17.15 -1.94
CA GLY A 91 6.68 -18.29 -1.07
C GLY A 91 6.83 -19.61 -1.82
#